data_AF-A0A6I1GZU2-F1
#
_entry.id   AF-A0A6I1GZU2-F1
#
_cell.length_a   1.000
_cell.length_b   1.000
_cell.length_c   1.000
_cell.angle_alpha   90.00
_cell.angle_beta   90.00
_cell.angle_gamma   90.00
#
_symmetry.space_group_name_H-M   'P 1'
#
loop_
_entity.id
_entity.type
_entity.pdbx_description
1 polymer ?
#
loop_
_entity_poly.entity_id
_entity_poly.type
_entity_poly.pdbx_seq_one_letter_code
_entity_poly.pdbx_strand_id
1 'polypeptide(L)'
;MSQFRLARLSLLLAAIGLNVLPSLSHAQDAKPAAAAAAPAESVRPEVFKLLDPTAVKASMDAKNYADVQSRIDQAAAIPALTPYELFVLNRLRVALASTTNNAPMAMTALEAVIESGKLDKKSQGDFIQALANYHYNAKDYPNAIKWFTRYQTETGDVATVRPYIIRAYYFSNDFARAKQELMADLTAKQQAGKTPTIEELQLLANTGSKSKDPATYLVAMENLVRYYPSDDYWSDLLGRLQGKAGYSDRFALDVLRLQFKAVDTMPPQDYSDMAEIALVNAFPTEAKKVLDAGFAKGVLGTGANAAKHKKLRDQAAKAAADDAKNIASGEASAMKSKDGTGLINLGYAFVTMDQFDKGIDLIQKGIAKGGLKRPEDAKLRLGYSYAMAGKKDDAIKVLETVKGGDGVGDLARYWIMWLNRPATTAAAPAAAAK
;
A
#
# COMPACT_ATOMS: atom_id res chain seq x y z
N MET A 1 -17.27 -7.56 7.79
CA MET A 1 -17.74 -7.09 9.12
C MET A 1 -18.23 -8.28 9.95
N SER A 2 -17.32 -9.05 10.55
CA SER A 2 -17.65 -10.14 11.49
C SER A 2 -16.36 -10.61 12.14
N GLN A 3 -15.88 -9.99 13.24
CA GLN A 3 -14.79 -10.56 14.08
C GLN A 3 -14.76 -10.12 15.56
N PHE A 4 -15.77 -9.46 16.13
CA PHE A 4 -15.82 -9.28 17.58
C PHE A 4 -16.52 -10.48 18.24
N ARG A 5 -15.81 -11.62 18.30
CA ARG A 5 -16.15 -12.73 19.18
C ARG A 5 -15.28 -12.65 20.44
N LEU A 6 -15.42 -11.57 21.21
CA LEU A 6 -15.11 -11.67 22.65
C LEU A 6 -16.02 -12.76 23.20
N ALA A 7 -15.43 -13.83 23.73
CA ALA A 7 -16.13 -15.03 24.19
C ALA A 7 -17.35 -14.65 25.04
N ARG A 8 -18.54 -14.90 24.47
CA ARG A 8 -19.83 -14.44 25.00
C ARG A 8 -20.14 -15.17 26.32
N LEU A 9 -20.45 -14.38 27.36
CA LEU A 9 -20.90 -14.78 28.70
C LEU A 9 -19.99 -15.65 29.60
N SER A 10 -19.10 -16.47 29.06
CA SER A 10 -18.17 -17.28 29.88
C SER A 10 -17.24 -16.41 30.75
N LEU A 11 -16.98 -15.16 30.32
CA LEU A 11 -16.21 -14.17 31.05
C LEU A 11 -16.93 -13.62 32.30
N LEU A 12 -18.27 -13.54 32.31
CA LEU A 12 -19.04 -13.07 33.49
C LEU A 12 -19.02 -14.09 34.63
N LEU A 13 -19.10 -15.38 34.30
CA LEU A 13 -19.07 -16.48 35.28
C LEU A 13 -17.73 -16.57 36.02
N ALA A 14 -16.61 -16.27 35.36
CA ALA A 14 -15.30 -16.22 36.01
C ALA A 14 -15.11 -14.99 36.92
N ALA A 15 -15.94 -13.94 36.75
CA ALA A 15 -15.84 -12.68 37.49
C ALA A 15 -16.55 -12.71 38.84
N ILE A 16 -17.44 -13.67 39.08
CA ILE A 16 -18.26 -13.73 40.28
C ILE A 16 -17.71 -14.87 41.13
N GLY A 17 -16.77 -14.53 42.01
CA GLY A 17 -16.15 -15.48 42.93
C GLY A 17 -17.18 -16.14 43.83
N LEU A 18 -17.54 -17.39 43.52
CA LEU A 18 -18.38 -18.24 44.37
C LEU A 18 -17.55 -18.72 45.56
N ASN A 19 -17.38 -17.88 46.57
CA ASN A 19 -16.98 -18.31 47.91
C ASN A 19 -18.22 -18.39 48.79
N VAL A 20 -18.94 -19.51 48.71
CA VAL A 20 -19.84 -19.93 49.79
C VAL A 20 -18.94 -20.54 50.86
N LEU A 21 -18.49 -19.75 51.83
CA LEU A 21 -17.82 -20.31 53.02
C LEU A 21 -18.89 -21.01 53.88
N PRO A 22 -18.75 -22.31 54.20
CA PRO A 22 -19.57 -22.94 55.22
C PRO A 22 -19.26 -22.29 56.57
N SER A 23 -20.30 -21.85 57.27
CA SER A 23 -20.20 -21.44 58.67
C SER A 23 -19.77 -22.64 59.53
N LEU A 24 -18.50 -22.72 59.90
CA LEU A 24 -18.01 -23.64 60.93
C LEU A 24 -17.91 -22.87 62.25
N SER A 25 -18.92 -23.06 63.10
CA SER A 25 -18.81 -22.81 64.53
C SER A 25 -18.04 -23.97 65.15
N HIS A 26 -16.87 -23.74 65.75
CA HIS A 26 -16.49 -24.21 67.10
C HIS A 26 -15.03 -23.90 67.46
N ALA A 27 -14.90 -23.40 68.70
CA ALA A 27 -13.83 -23.57 69.68
C ALA A 27 -12.43 -22.98 69.46
N GLN A 28 -11.94 -22.40 70.56
CA GLN A 28 -10.73 -21.61 70.75
C GLN A 28 -9.46 -22.48 70.70
N ASP A 29 -8.41 -21.96 70.05
CA ASP A 29 -7.03 -22.02 70.56
C ASP A 29 -6.19 -20.92 69.90
N ALA A 30 -5.55 -20.10 70.73
CA ALA A 30 -4.84 -18.89 70.31
C ALA A 30 -3.48 -19.21 69.68
N LYS A 31 -3.34 -18.94 68.38
CA LYS A 31 -2.07 -18.95 67.63
C LYS A 31 -1.84 -17.55 67.03
N PRO A 32 -0.58 -17.07 66.89
CA PRO A 32 -0.29 -15.66 66.59
C PRO A 32 -0.94 -15.20 65.28
N ALA A 33 -1.48 -13.98 65.30
CA ALA A 33 -2.14 -13.34 64.17
C ALA A 33 -1.25 -13.35 62.92
N ALA A 34 -1.58 -14.25 61.98
CA ALA A 34 -1.16 -14.09 60.60
C ALA A 34 -1.68 -12.75 60.10
N ALA A 35 -0.84 -11.99 59.39
CA ALA A 35 -1.25 -10.77 58.70
C ALA A 35 -2.59 -11.03 58.01
N ALA A 36 -3.62 -10.26 58.37
CA ALA A 36 -4.96 -10.43 57.86
C ALA A 36 -4.89 -10.49 56.33
N ALA A 37 -5.21 -11.66 55.75
CA ALA A 37 -5.36 -11.80 54.31
C ALA A 37 -6.33 -10.71 53.84
N ALA A 38 -5.98 -10.03 52.75
CA ALA A 38 -6.88 -9.06 52.13
C ALA A 38 -8.27 -9.71 51.97
N PRO A 39 -9.36 -9.03 52.36
CA PRO A 39 -10.70 -9.62 52.31
C PRO A 39 -10.97 -10.16 50.91
N ALA A 40 -11.45 -11.40 50.84
CA ALA A 40 -11.77 -12.04 49.57
C ALA A 40 -12.78 -11.16 48.81
N GLU A 41 -12.47 -10.85 47.56
CA GLU A 41 -13.36 -10.08 46.71
C GLU A 41 -14.70 -10.83 46.56
N SER A 42 -15.80 -10.16 46.89
CA SER A 42 -17.13 -10.74 46.86
C SER A 42 -18.17 -9.72 46.39
N VAL A 43 -19.27 -10.23 45.84
CA VAL A 43 -20.43 -9.43 45.44
C VAL A 43 -21.49 -9.57 46.53
N ARG A 44 -22.00 -8.46 47.07
CA ARG A 44 -23.03 -8.50 48.11
C ARG A 44 -24.32 -9.15 47.59
N PRO A 45 -25.11 -9.83 48.44
CA PRO A 45 -26.30 -10.57 48.00
C PRO A 45 -27.30 -9.73 47.19
N GLU A 46 -27.51 -8.47 47.58
CA GLU A 46 -28.42 -7.55 46.88
C GLU A 46 -27.94 -7.20 45.47
N VAL A 47 -26.62 -7.11 45.26
CA VAL A 47 -26.01 -6.89 43.94
C VAL A 47 -25.99 -8.19 43.13
N PHE A 48 -25.64 -9.30 43.76
CA PHE A 48 -25.60 -10.63 43.12
C PHE A 48 -26.97 -11.01 42.55
N LYS A 49 -28.06 -10.77 43.30
CA LYS A 49 -29.42 -11.06 42.84
C LYS A 49 -29.77 -10.34 41.52
N LEU A 50 -29.23 -9.15 41.30
CA LEU A 50 -29.44 -8.37 40.09
C LEU A 50 -28.52 -8.82 38.95
N LEU A 51 -27.28 -9.18 39.27
CA LEU A 51 -26.23 -9.56 38.32
C LEU A 51 -26.07 -11.08 38.15
N ASP A 52 -27.03 -11.87 38.63
CA ASP A 52 -26.98 -13.34 38.62
C ASP A 52 -26.68 -13.85 37.19
N PRO A 53 -25.57 -14.58 37.00
CA PRO A 53 -25.13 -14.94 35.66
C PRO A 53 -26.09 -15.90 34.94
N THR A 54 -26.90 -16.68 35.67
CA THR A 54 -27.90 -17.58 35.07
C THR A 54 -29.08 -16.78 34.52
N ALA A 55 -29.63 -15.86 35.32
CA ALA A 55 -30.71 -14.98 34.92
C ALA A 55 -30.30 -14.05 33.77
N VAL A 56 -29.12 -13.43 33.88
CA VAL A 56 -28.55 -12.60 32.81
C VAL A 56 -28.36 -13.41 31.54
N LYS A 57 -27.83 -14.64 31.63
CA LYS A 57 -27.67 -15.51 30.46
C LYS A 57 -28.99 -15.83 29.80
N ALA A 58 -30.00 -16.21 30.58
CA ALA A 58 -31.33 -16.49 30.05
C ALA A 58 -31.90 -15.27 29.30
N SER A 59 -31.80 -14.07 29.88
CA SER A 59 -32.27 -12.84 29.23
C SER A 59 -31.46 -12.47 27.98
N MET A 60 -30.14 -12.63 28.00
CA MET A 60 -29.27 -12.40 26.83
C MET A 60 -29.57 -13.38 25.69
N ASP A 61 -29.73 -14.67 25.98
CA ASP A 61 -30.05 -15.71 24.98
C ASP A 61 -31.45 -15.52 24.40
N ALA A 62 -32.41 -15.11 25.23
CA ALA A 62 -33.77 -14.74 24.81
C ALA A 62 -33.86 -13.38 24.10
N LYS A 63 -32.73 -12.66 23.92
CA LYS A 63 -32.66 -11.30 23.39
C LYS A 63 -33.51 -10.28 24.16
N ASN A 64 -33.82 -10.57 25.43
CA ASN A 64 -34.49 -9.64 26.34
C ASN A 64 -33.47 -8.64 26.92
N TYR A 65 -32.92 -7.81 26.04
CA TYR A 65 -31.88 -6.84 26.41
C TYR A 65 -32.40 -5.74 27.33
N ALA A 66 -33.70 -5.45 27.30
CA ALA A 66 -34.34 -4.49 28.20
C ALA A 66 -34.31 -4.96 29.66
N ASP A 67 -34.55 -6.26 29.92
CA ASP A 67 -34.41 -6.84 31.26
C ASP A 67 -32.96 -6.76 31.74
N VAL A 68 -31.98 -7.09 30.89
CA VAL A 68 -30.56 -6.99 31.25
C VAL A 68 -30.17 -5.53 31.55
N GLN A 69 -30.64 -4.58 30.75
CA GLN A 69 -30.42 -3.14 31.01
C GLN A 69 -31.04 -2.71 32.34
N SER A 70 -32.29 -3.10 32.62
CA SER A 70 -32.96 -2.77 33.88
C SER A 70 -32.21 -3.32 35.09
N ARG A 71 -31.68 -4.55 35.01
CA ARG A 71 -30.84 -5.15 36.05
C ARG A 71 -29.56 -4.36 36.29
N ILE A 72 -28.88 -3.94 35.21
CA ILE A 72 -27.69 -3.09 35.28
C ILE A 72 -28.01 -1.77 35.98
N ASP A 73 -29.13 -1.13 35.62
CA ASP A 73 -29.52 0.18 36.16
C ASP A 73 -29.89 0.07 37.66
N GLN A 74 -30.62 -0.97 38.05
CA GLN A 74 -30.94 -1.25 39.45
C GLN A 74 -29.67 -1.55 40.26
N ALA A 75 -28.73 -2.32 39.72
CA ALA A 75 -27.47 -2.63 40.41
C ALA A 75 -26.61 -1.38 40.57
N ALA A 76 -26.58 -0.51 39.54
CA ALA A 76 -25.85 0.76 39.57
C ALA A 76 -26.43 1.77 40.57
N ALA A 77 -27.71 1.67 40.92
CA ALA A 77 -28.38 2.53 41.90
C ALA A 77 -28.10 2.14 43.36
N ILE A 78 -27.49 0.98 43.61
CA ILE A 78 -27.12 0.55 44.97
C ILE A 78 -25.97 1.46 45.46
N PRO A 79 -26.10 2.12 46.62
CA PRO A 79 -25.05 3.00 47.13
C PRO A 79 -23.80 2.22 47.51
N ALA A 80 -22.65 2.90 47.39
CA ALA A 80 -21.35 2.39 47.82
C ALA A 80 -20.97 1.02 47.24
N LEU A 81 -21.18 0.82 45.93
CA LEU A 81 -20.64 -0.35 45.23
C LEU A 81 -19.12 -0.47 45.45
N THR A 82 -18.66 -1.66 45.80
CA THR A 82 -17.23 -1.93 45.97
C THR A 82 -16.50 -1.89 44.62
N PRO A 83 -15.17 -1.69 44.59
CA PRO A 83 -14.40 -1.77 43.34
C PRO A 83 -14.59 -3.10 42.58
N TYR A 84 -14.81 -4.20 43.30
CA TYR A 84 -15.09 -5.50 42.67
C TYR A 84 -16.50 -5.59 42.09
N GLU A 85 -17.51 -5.08 42.81
CA GLU A 85 -18.88 -5.02 42.28
C GLU A 85 -18.98 -4.13 41.04
N LEU A 86 -18.27 -2.99 41.02
CA LEU A 86 -18.15 -2.14 39.84
C LEU A 86 -17.47 -2.87 38.68
N PHE A 87 -16.43 -3.67 38.95
CA PHE A 87 -15.79 -4.50 37.93
C PHE A 87 -16.78 -5.51 37.32
N VAL A 88 -17.52 -6.25 38.16
CA VAL A 88 -18.53 -7.22 37.69
C VAL A 88 -19.64 -6.52 36.89
N LEU A 89 -20.17 -5.41 37.39
CA LEU A 89 -21.20 -4.61 36.73
C LEU A 89 -20.73 -4.10 35.35
N ASN A 90 -19.51 -3.58 35.26
CA ASN A 90 -18.99 -3.08 33.99
C ASN A 90 -18.69 -4.21 33.00
N ARG A 91 -18.30 -5.41 33.44
CA ARG A 91 -18.21 -6.58 32.54
C ARG A 91 -19.57 -6.96 31.95
N LEU A 92 -20.64 -6.83 32.73
CA LEU A 92 -22.00 -7.04 32.23
C LEU A 92 -22.38 -5.97 31.19
N ARG A 93 -22.06 -4.70 31.47
CA ARG A 93 -22.23 -3.61 30.49
C ARG A 93 -21.48 -3.88 29.19
N VAL A 94 -20.23 -4.35 29.24
CA VAL A 94 -19.46 -4.75 28.04
C VAL A 94 -20.19 -5.84 27.25
N ALA A 95 -20.70 -6.87 27.93
CA ALA A 95 -21.42 -7.98 27.27
C ALA A 95 -22.72 -7.52 26.59
N LEU A 96 -23.52 -6.69 27.29
CA LEU A 96 -24.74 -6.12 26.75
C LEU A 96 -24.43 -5.20 25.57
N ALA A 97 -23.51 -4.26 25.76
CA ALA A 97 -23.12 -3.26 24.75
C ALA A 97 -22.57 -3.89 23.47
N SER A 98 -21.74 -4.93 23.60
CA SER A 98 -21.21 -5.69 22.46
C SER A 98 -22.31 -6.40 21.67
N THR A 99 -23.37 -6.83 22.35
CA THR A 99 -24.48 -7.57 21.72
C THR A 99 -25.50 -6.63 21.08
N THR A 100 -25.75 -5.48 21.69
CA THR A 100 -26.71 -4.47 21.21
C THR A 100 -26.07 -3.41 20.30
N ASN A 101 -24.77 -3.52 20.05
CA ASN A 101 -23.98 -2.55 19.28
C ASN A 101 -24.02 -1.12 19.87
N ASN A 102 -24.12 -1.02 21.20
CA ASN A 102 -24.09 0.26 21.92
C ASN A 102 -22.64 0.68 22.18
N ALA A 103 -22.03 1.37 21.20
CA ALA A 103 -20.62 1.77 21.28
C ALA A 103 -20.28 2.70 22.48
N PRO A 104 -21.07 3.75 22.81
CA PRO A 104 -20.80 4.57 23.98
C PRO A 104 -20.74 3.76 25.28
N MET A 105 -21.70 2.86 25.50
CA MET A 105 -21.71 1.99 26.68
C MET A 105 -20.51 1.03 26.70
N ALA A 106 -20.15 0.46 25.55
CA ALA A 106 -19.00 -0.43 25.45
C ALA A 106 -17.70 0.31 25.82
N MET A 107 -17.47 1.50 25.28
CA MET A 107 -16.25 2.27 25.55
C MET A 107 -16.11 2.62 27.03
N THR A 108 -17.15 3.20 27.65
CA THR A 108 -17.13 3.55 29.08
C THR A 108 -16.93 2.33 29.96
N ALA A 109 -17.62 1.22 29.65
CA ALA A 109 -17.53 0.01 30.45
C ALA A 109 -16.18 -0.71 30.27
N LEU A 110 -15.64 -0.76 29.06
CA LEU A 110 -14.32 -1.34 28.78
C LEU A 110 -13.22 -0.57 29.54
N GLU A 111 -13.23 0.76 29.47
CA GLU A 111 -12.26 1.60 30.20
C GLU A 111 -12.34 1.35 31.70
N ALA A 112 -13.55 1.34 32.27
CA ALA A 112 -13.74 1.04 33.70
C ALA A 112 -13.25 -0.37 34.09
N VAL A 113 -13.41 -1.37 33.23
CA VAL A 113 -12.89 -2.73 33.48
C VAL A 113 -11.37 -2.75 33.41
N ILE A 114 -10.76 -2.09 32.42
CA ILE A 114 -9.29 -2.02 32.24
C ILE A 114 -8.64 -1.29 33.42
N GLU A 115 -9.20 -0.16 33.86
CA GLU A 115 -8.67 0.64 34.97
C GLU A 115 -8.92 0.02 36.35
N SER A 116 -9.75 -1.02 36.45
CA SER A 116 -9.99 -1.71 37.73
C SER A 116 -8.76 -2.44 38.27
N GLY A 117 -7.81 -2.78 37.40
CA GLY A 117 -6.62 -3.58 37.74
C GLY A 117 -6.93 -5.04 38.10
N LYS A 118 -8.15 -5.53 37.83
CA LYS A 118 -8.62 -6.87 38.23
C LYS A 118 -8.57 -7.92 37.13
N LEU A 119 -8.17 -7.54 35.91
CA LEU A 119 -8.00 -8.48 34.81
C LEU A 119 -6.67 -9.22 34.95
N ASP A 120 -6.64 -10.51 34.58
CA ASP A 120 -5.37 -11.18 34.31
C ASP A 120 -4.67 -10.55 33.10
N LYS A 121 -3.35 -10.76 32.98
CA LYS A 121 -2.53 -10.11 31.93
C LYS A 121 -3.06 -10.34 30.51
N LYS A 122 -3.58 -11.54 30.21
CA LYS A 122 -4.10 -11.83 28.86
C LYS A 122 -5.40 -11.08 28.64
N SER A 123 -6.34 -11.15 29.58
CA SER A 123 -7.61 -10.44 29.51
C SER A 123 -7.42 -8.92 29.45
N GLN A 124 -6.43 -8.37 30.17
CA GLN A 124 -6.06 -6.95 30.12
C GLN A 124 -5.74 -6.51 28.68
N GLY A 125 -4.88 -7.26 27.98
CA GLY A 125 -4.56 -7.02 26.58
C GLY A 125 -5.80 -7.10 25.67
N ASP A 126 -6.60 -8.16 25.81
CA ASP A 126 -7.82 -8.36 25.00
C ASP A 126 -8.81 -7.19 25.16
N PHE A 127 -9.00 -6.69 26.39
CA PHE A 127 -9.90 -5.57 26.69
C PHE A 127 -9.35 -4.23 26.17
N ILE A 128 -8.05 -3.96 26.34
CA ILE A 128 -7.41 -2.76 25.79
C ILE A 128 -7.56 -2.73 24.26
N GLN A 129 -7.31 -3.86 23.60
CA GLN A 129 -7.46 -3.97 22.14
C GLN A 129 -8.92 -3.73 21.71
N ALA A 130 -9.89 -4.28 22.45
CA ALA A 130 -11.30 -4.05 22.18
C ALA A 130 -11.67 -2.56 22.30
N LEU A 131 -11.22 -1.88 23.36
CA LEU A 131 -11.47 -0.45 23.54
C LEU A 131 -10.86 0.40 22.43
N ALA A 132 -9.60 0.12 22.07
CA ALA A 132 -8.93 0.79 20.96
C ALA A 132 -9.71 0.65 19.64
N ASN A 133 -10.21 -0.55 19.36
CA ASN A 133 -11.03 -0.82 18.18
C ASN A 133 -12.37 -0.07 18.20
N TYR A 134 -13.02 0.07 19.36
CA TYR A 134 -14.25 0.87 19.48
C TYR A 134 -13.99 2.34 19.13
N HIS A 135 -12.93 2.94 19.69
CA HIS A 135 -12.53 4.30 19.32
C HIS A 135 -12.18 4.42 17.83
N TYR A 136 -11.45 3.45 17.28
CA TYR A 136 -11.10 3.43 15.86
C TYR A 136 -12.34 3.42 14.96
N ASN A 137 -13.31 2.55 15.25
CA ASN A 137 -14.55 2.44 14.49
C ASN A 137 -15.45 3.68 14.66
N ALA A 138 -15.41 4.32 15.83
CA ALA A 138 -16.06 5.59 16.10
C ALA A 138 -15.35 6.79 15.43
N LYS A 139 -14.24 6.55 14.71
CA LYS A 139 -13.36 7.57 14.11
C LYS A 139 -12.71 8.52 15.12
N ASP A 140 -12.68 8.12 16.39
CA ASP A 140 -11.93 8.77 17.45
C ASP A 140 -10.47 8.28 17.42
N TYR A 141 -9.77 8.68 16.36
CA TYR A 141 -8.40 8.26 16.10
C TYR A 141 -7.40 8.64 17.20
N PRO A 142 -7.48 9.81 17.85
CA PRO A 142 -6.59 10.13 18.97
C PRO A 142 -6.68 9.11 20.12
N ASN A 143 -7.89 8.73 20.54
CA ASN A 143 -8.04 7.72 21.58
C ASN A 143 -7.72 6.31 21.07
N ALA A 144 -8.05 6.00 19.81
CA ALA A 144 -7.65 4.72 19.22
C ALA A 144 -6.12 4.54 19.27
N ILE A 145 -5.35 5.56 18.88
CA ILE A 145 -3.89 5.56 18.95
C ILE A 145 -3.43 5.41 20.40
N LYS A 146 -3.98 6.19 21.35
CA LYS A 146 -3.65 6.08 22.78
C LYS A 146 -3.78 4.64 23.27
N TRP A 147 -4.92 4.00 23.01
CA TRP A 147 -5.21 2.66 23.50
C TRP A 147 -4.44 1.56 22.76
N PHE A 148 -4.24 1.68 21.44
CA PHE A 148 -3.38 0.75 20.72
C PHE A 148 -1.91 0.86 21.17
N THR A 149 -1.38 2.06 21.42
CA THR A 149 -0.02 2.23 21.96
C THR A 149 0.11 1.63 23.36
N ARG A 150 -0.93 1.74 24.19
CA ARG A 150 -0.98 1.06 25.49
C ARG A 150 -0.97 -0.46 25.33
N TYR A 151 -1.74 -1.01 24.39
CA TYR A 151 -1.71 -2.45 24.07
C TYR A 151 -0.29 -2.90 23.72
N GLN A 152 0.43 -2.17 22.87
CA GLN A 152 1.80 -2.51 22.50
C GLN A 152 2.73 -2.54 23.71
N THR A 153 2.63 -1.52 24.58
CA THR A 153 3.45 -1.40 25.80
C THR A 153 3.18 -2.52 26.80
N GLU A 154 1.91 -2.87 27.05
CA GLU A 154 1.54 -3.84 28.09
C GLU A 154 1.68 -5.30 27.63
N THR A 155 1.47 -5.57 26.34
CA THR A 155 1.52 -6.94 25.80
C THR A 155 2.86 -7.29 25.14
N GLY A 156 3.62 -6.29 24.68
CA GLY A 156 4.78 -6.47 23.80
C GLY A 156 4.42 -6.81 22.35
N ASP A 157 3.14 -6.98 22.03
CA ASP A 157 2.66 -7.26 20.67
C ASP A 157 2.49 -5.96 19.88
N VAL A 158 3.57 -5.57 19.21
CA VAL A 158 3.60 -4.40 18.34
C VAL A 158 2.88 -4.66 17.02
N ALA A 159 3.07 -5.84 16.44
CA ALA A 159 2.73 -6.13 15.06
C ALA A 159 1.21 -6.15 14.81
N THR A 160 0.43 -6.69 15.74
CA THR A 160 -1.02 -6.86 15.56
C THR A 160 -1.76 -5.54 15.38
N VAL A 161 -1.38 -4.51 16.13
CA VAL A 161 -2.12 -3.23 16.16
C VAL A 161 -1.49 -2.12 15.33
N ARG A 162 -0.23 -2.28 14.91
CA ARG A 162 0.51 -1.23 14.19
C ARG A 162 -0.17 -0.79 12.88
N PRO A 163 -0.75 -1.67 12.04
CA PRO A 163 -1.51 -1.22 10.86
C PRO A 163 -2.68 -0.29 11.20
N TYR A 164 -3.33 -0.47 12.35
CA TYR A 164 -4.42 0.39 12.80
C TYR A 164 -3.91 1.75 13.26
N ILE A 165 -2.79 1.79 13.98
CA ILE A 165 -2.15 3.04 14.41
C ILE A 165 -1.75 3.89 13.18
N ILE A 166 -1.10 3.27 12.18
CA ILE A 166 -0.66 3.98 10.97
C ILE A 166 -1.85 4.55 10.19
N ARG A 167 -2.92 3.75 10.02
CA ARG A 167 -4.16 4.23 9.38
C ARG A 167 -4.82 5.33 10.20
N ALA A 168 -4.81 5.23 11.54
CA ALA A 168 -5.35 6.26 12.41
C ALA A 168 -4.60 7.59 12.25
N TYR A 169 -3.25 7.58 12.13
CA TYR A 169 -2.49 8.79 11.79
C TYR A 169 -2.95 9.40 10.47
N TYR A 170 -3.12 8.58 9.43
CA TYR A 170 -3.62 9.06 8.13
C TYR A 170 -5.02 9.68 8.25
N PHE A 171 -5.96 8.98 8.89
CA PHE A 171 -7.35 9.47 9.00
C PHE A 171 -7.51 10.66 9.97
N SER A 172 -6.59 10.86 10.90
CA SER A 172 -6.51 12.07 11.73
C SER A 172 -5.73 13.20 11.06
N ASN A 173 -5.39 13.09 9.77
CA ASN A 173 -4.56 14.02 9.00
C ASN A 173 -3.14 14.23 9.55
N ASP A 174 -2.64 13.33 10.39
CA ASP A 174 -1.23 13.28 10.83
C ASP A 174 -0.39 12.57 9.76
N PHE A 175 -0.33 13.19 8.57
CA PHE A 175 0.37 12.63 7.41
C PHE A 175 1.88 12.52 7.64
N ALA A 176 2.45 13.36 8.52
CA ALA A 176 3.87 13.31 8.86
C ALA A 176 4.21 11.98 9.55
N ARG A 177 3.44 11.60 10.59
CA ARG A 177 3.64 10.30 11.26
C ARG A 177 3.26 9.12 10.38
N ALA A 178 2.17 9.21 9.63
CA ALA A 178 1.79 8.17 8.68
C ALA A 178 2.92 7.89 7.67
N LYS A 179 3.51 8.95 7.08
CA LYS A 179 4.67 8.84 6.19
C LYS A 179 5.86 8.20 6.87
N GLN A 180 6.23 8.66 8.07
CA GLN A 180 7.38 8.15 8.81
C GLN A 180 7.26 6.64 9.04
N GLU A 181 6.11 6.18 9.55
CA GLU A 181 5.88 4.77 9.86
C GLU A 181 5.82 3.89 8.61
N LEU A 182 5.16 4.35 7.54
CA LEU A 182 5.05 3.62 6.27
C LEU A 182 6.41 3.51 5.57
N MET A 183 7.23 4.56 5.61
CA MET A 183 8.59 4.53 5.05
C MET A 183 9.51 3.61 5.85
N ALA A 184 9.38 3.59 7.18
CA ALA A 184 10.10 2.65 8.03
C ALA A 184 9.69 1.20 7.70
N ASP A 185 8.40 0.94 7.52
CA ASP A 185 7.90 -0.37 7.11
C ASP A 185 8.40 -0.82 5.75
N LEU A 186 8.35 0.09 4.78
CA LEU A 186 8.85 -0.17 3.44
C LEU A 186 10.33 -0.58 3.50
N THR A 187 11.13 0.20 4.21
CA THR A 187 12.58 -0.04 4.38
C THR A 187 12.84 -1.39 5.06
N ALA A 188 12.15 -1.66 6.18
CA ALA A 188 12.33 -2.89 6.93
C ALA A 188 11.94 -4.12 6.11
N LYS A 189 10.83 -4.05 5.34
CA LYS A 189 10.41 -5.15 4.46
C LYS A 189 11.40 -5.38 3.33
N GLN A 190 11.89 -4.31 2.69
CA GLN A 190 12.91 -4.41 1.63
C GLN A 190 14.20 -5.04 2.16
N GLN A 191 14.69 -4.63 3.34
CA GLN A 191 15.87 -5.22 3.98
C GLN A 191 15.67 -6.69 4.36
N ALA A 192 14.45 -7.06 4.76
CA ALA A 192 14.10 -8.44 5.08
C ALA A 192 13.77 -9.31 3.85
N GLY A 193 13.88 -8.78 2.62
CA GLY A 193 13.48 -9.48 1.40
C GLY A 193 11.99 -9.81 1.33
N LYS A 194 11.15 -9.07 2.08
CA LYS A 194 9.69 -9.24 2.11
C LYS A 194 9.02 -8.22 1.19
N THR A 195 7.99 -8.66 0.49
CA THR A 195 7.15 -7.79 -0.34
C THR A 195 6.23 -6.94 0.55
N PRO A 196 6.28 -5.59 0.48
CA PRO A 196 5.29 -4.72 1.09
C PRO A 196 3.90 -5.00 0.52
N THR A 197 2.85 -4.91 1.36
CA THR A 197 1.49 -5.14 0.86
C THR A 197 1.02 -4.00 -0.04
N ILE A 198 0.09 -4.30 -0.95
CA ILE A 198 -0.46 -3.26 -1.84
C ILE A 198 -1.18 -2.16 -1.04
N GLU A 199 -1.86 -2.51 0.05
CA GLU A 199 -2.57 -1.56 0.91
C GLU A 199 -1.62 -0.57 1.60
N GLU A 200 -0.44 -1.02 2.03
CA GLU A 200 0.58 -0.16 2.64
C GLU A 200 1.15 0.83 1.63
N LEU A 201 1.43 0.36 0.40
CA LEU A 201 1.96 1.22 -0.65
C LEU A 201 0.91 2.22 -1.16
N GLN A 202 -0.35 1.80 -1.29
CA GLN A 202 -1.47 2.70 -1.61
C GLN A 202 -1.69 3.73 -0.48
N LEU A 203 -1.56 3.34 0.79
CA LEU A 203 -1.66 4.27 1.90
C LEU A 203 -0.50 5.29 1.88
N LEU A 204 0.72 4.87 1.51
CA LEU A 204 1.87 5.77 1.35
C LEU A 204 1.65 6.76 0.19
N ALA A 205 1.12 6.27 -0.94
CA ALA A 205 0.74 7.12 -2.07
C ALA A 205 -0.32 8.15 -1.67
N ASN A 206 -1.38 7.71 -1.00
CA ASN A 206 -2.43 8.60 -0.50
C ASN A 206 -1.89 9.62 0.51
N THR A 207 -0.98 9.20 1.40
CA THR A 207 -0.31 10.08 2.34
C THR A 207 0.46 11.17 1.60
N GLY A 208 1.28 10.81 0.60
CA GLY A 208 2.02 11.78 -0.23
C GLY A 208 1.10 12.71 -1.03
N SER A 209 -0.03 12.20 -1.54
CA SER A 209 -1.01 13.02 -2.26
C SER A 209 -1.68 14.04 -1.35
N LYS A 210 -2.20 13.60 -0.18
CA LYS A 210 -2.92 14.47 0.76
C LYS A 210 -2.00 15.49 1.43
N SER A 211 -0.74 15.13 1.68
CA SER A 211 0.27 16.06 2.22
C SER A 211 0.91 16.96 1.16
N LYS A 212 0.53 16.83 -0.12
CA LYS A 212 1.15 17.53 -1.26
C LYS A 212 2.66 17.32 -1.33
N ASP A 213 3.10 16.10 -1.01
CA ASP A 213 4.50 15.65 -1.06
C ASP A 213 4.71 14.74 -2.29
N PRO A 214 5.11 15.31 -3.44
CA PRO A 214 5.32 14.54 -4.66
C PRO A 214 6.47 13.53 -4.54
N ALA A 215 7.45 13.76 -3.66
CA ALA A 215 8.56 12.83 -3.48
C ALA A 215 8.10 11.54 -2.80
N THR A 216 7.29 11.67 -1.74
CA THR A 216 6.67 10.49 -1.08
C THR A 216 5.75 9.74 -2.03
N TYR A 217 4.95 10.48 -2.81
CA TYR A 217 4.07 9.85 -3.80
C TYR A 217 4.88 9.04 -4.82
N LEU A 218 5.97 9.61 -5.34
CA LEU A 218 6.82 8.94 -6.32
C LEU A 218 7.45 7.66 -5.75
N VAL A 219 7.95 7.70 -4.51
CA VAL A 219 8.47 6.50 -3.82
C VAL A 219 7.40 5.41 -3.73
N ALA A 220 6.15 5.77 -3.41
CA ALA A 220 5.05 4.82 -3.36
C ALA A 220 4.76 4.20 -4.73
N MET A 221 4.69 5.03 -5.79
CA MET A 221 4.45 4.56 -7.16
C MET A 221 5.57 3.66 -7.68
N GLU A 222 6.83 4.00 -7.44
CA GLU A 222 7.97 3.17 -7.83
C GLU A 222 7.88 1.78 -7.19
N ASN A 223 7.41 1.69 -5.94
CA ASN A 223 7.22 0.41 -5.26
C ASN A 223 5.95 -0.32 -5.71
N LEU A 224 4.85 0.38 -6.02
CA LEU A 224 3.66 -0.23 -6.61
C LEU A 224 3.98 -0.85 -7.97
N VAL A 225 4.69 -0.14 -8.83
CA VAL A 225 5.16 -0.68 -10.11
C VAL A 225 6.12 -1.85 -9.93
N ARG A 226 7.02 -1.79 -8.94
CA ARG A 226 7.98 -2.86 -8.68
C ARG A 226 7.32 -4.17 -8.24
N TYR A 227 6.37 -4.10 -7.32
CA TYR A 227 5.79 -5.29 -6.67
C TYR A 227 4.43 -5.70 -7.23
N TYR A 228 3.67 -4.75 -7.76
CA TYR A 228 2.29 -4.92 -8.23
C TYR A 228 2.07 -4.22 -9.57
N PRO A 229 2.88 -4.49 -10.62
CA PRO A 229 2.78 -3.76 -11.87
C PRO A 229 1.39 -3.87 -12.49
N SER A 230 0.82 -2.72 -12.87
CA SER A 230 -0.42 -2.59 -13.61
C SER A 230 -0.33 -1.42 -14.60
N ASP A 231 -1.21 -1.42 -15.60
CA ASP A 231 -1.29 -0.33 -16.58
C ASP A 231 -1.50 1.03 -15.91
N ASP A 232 -2.35 1.08 -14.87
CA ASP A 232 -2.64 2.29 -14.10
C ASP A 232 -1.40 2.80 -13.36
N TYR A 233 -0.66 1.93 -12.67
CA TYR A 233 0.52 2.35 -11.92
C TYR A 233 1.67 2.76 -12.83
N TRP A 234 1.85 2.09 -13.97
CA TRP A 234 2.83 2.51 -14.96
C TRP A 234 2.48 3.87 -15.56
N SER A 235 1.22 4.07 -15.94
CA SER A 235 0.76 5.34 -16.53
C SER A 235 0.89 6.49 -15.53
N ASP A 236 0.52 6.30 -14.26
CA ASP A 236 0.68 7.31 -13.21
C ASP A 236 2.17 7.61 -12.95
N LEU A 237 3.01 6.58 -12.80
CA LEU A 237 4.44 6.75 -12.58
C LEU A 237 5.10 7.58 -13.71
N LEU A 238 4.79 7.25 -14.97
CA LEU A 238 5.34 7.94 -16.13
C LEU A 238 4.77 9.36 -16.30
N GLY A 239 3.49 9.57 -15.98
CA GLY A 239 2.90 10.91 -15.93
C GLY A 239 3.58 11.81 -14.89
N ARG A 240 3.85 11.28 -13.68
CA ARG A 240 4.51 12.03 -12.61
C ARG A 240 5.97 12.30 -12.84
N LEU A 241 6.66 11.38 -13.53
CA LEU A 241 8.03 11.61 -13.97
C LEU A 241 8.11 12.88 -14.83
N GLN A 242 7.20 13.01 -15.80
CA GLN A 242 7.16 14.17 -16.70
C GLN A 242 6.80 15.47 -15.96
N GLY A 243 6.04 15.40 -14.87
CA GLY A 243 5.71 16.55 -14.01
C GLY A 243 6.80 16.93 -13.01
N LYS A 244 7.91 16.18 -12.92
CA LYS A 244 8.99 16.46 -11.96
C LYS A 244 9.73 17.75 -12.32
N ALA A 245 10.04 18.56 -11.31
CA ALA A 245 10.85 19.76 -11.51
C ALA A 245 12.22 19.41 -12.12
N GLY A 246 12.57 20.07 -13.22
CA GLY A 246 13.81 19.83 -13.95
C GLY A 246 13.76 18.68 -14.97
N TYR A 247 12.61 18.01 -15.13
CA TYR A 247 12.42 17.03 -16.19
C TYR A 247 12.58 17.68 -17.58
N SER A 248 13.28 17.00 -18.49
CA SER A 248 13.53 17.51 -19.84
C SER A 248 12.55 16.92 -20.86
N ASP A 249 11.80 17.80 -21.55
CA ASP A 249 10.84 17.42 -22.61
C ASP A 249 11.46 16.62 -23.76
N ARG A 250 12.79 16.66 -23.92
CA ARG A 250 13.49 15.86 -24.93
C ARG A 250 13.26 14.36 -24.78
N PHE A 251 12.89 13.92 -23.57
CA PHE A 251 12.61 12.53 -23.23
C PHE A 251 11.16 12.11 -23.48
N ALA A 252 10.33 12.96 -24.11
CA ALA A 252 8.95 12.63 -24.44
C ALA A 252 8.83 11.29 -25.20
N LEU A 253 9.68 11.07 -26.21
CA LEU A 253 9.70 9.80 -26.95
C LEU A 253 10.17 8.63 -26.08
N ASP A 254 11.14 8.85 -25.20
CA ASP A 254 11.69 7.78 -24.34
C ASP A 254 10.70 7.34 -23.25
N VAL A 255 9.86 8.25 -22.74
CA VAL A 255 8.72 7.89 -21.87
C VAL A 255 7.70 7.07 -22.62
N LEU A 256 7.27 7.51 -23.81
CA LEU A 256 6.29 6.79 -24.62
C LEU A 256 6.79 5.40 -25.03
N ARG A 257 8.09 5.24 -25.30
CA ARG A 257 8.72 3.93 -25.54
C ARG A 257 8.58 3.00 -24.36
N LEU A 258 8.83 3.50 -23.15
CA LEU A 258 8.68 2.70 -21.94
C LEU A 258 7.21 2.37 -21.68
N GLN A 259 6.30 3.35 -21.83
CA GLN A 259 4.87 3.14 -21.70
C GLN A 259 4.38 2.04 -22.65
N PHE A 260 4.76 2.10 -23.93
CA PHE A 260 4.40 1.11 -24.95
C PHE A 260 4.89 -0.31 -24.63
N LYS A 261 5.92 -0.46 -23.79
CA LYS A 261 6.38 -1.76 -23.31
C LYS A 261 5.76 -2.16 -21.97
N ALA A 262 5.41 -1.19 -21.14
CA ALA A 262 5.05 -1.41 -19.75
C ALA A 262 3.56 -1.63 -19.53
N VAL A 263 2.70 -1.04 -20.36
CA VAL A 263 1.25 -1.19 -20.30
C VAL A 263 0.76 -2.16 -21.37
N ASP A 264 -0.38 -2.81 -21.16
CA ASP A 264 -1.02 -3.55 -22.24
C ASP A 264 -1.48 -2.56 -23.31
N THR A 265 -2.32 -1.58 -22.96
CA THR A 265 -2.92 -0.68 -23.95
C THR A 265 -2.67 0.79 -23.58
N MET A 266 -1.99 1.54 -24.46
CA MET A 266 -1.83 2.98 -24.29
C MET A 266 -3.11 3.75 -24.67
N PRO A 267 -3.31 4.97 -24.15
CA PRO A 267 -4.29 5.90 -24.70
C PRO A 267 -4.14 6.10 -26.22
N PRO A 268 -5.23 6.26 -27.00
CA PRO A 268 -5.15 6.48 -28.45
C PRO A 268 -4.26 7.67 -28.86
N GLN A 269 -4.26 8.73 -28.05
CA GLN A 269 -3.43 9.91 -28.30
C GLN A 269 -1.94 9.57 -28.18
N ASP A 270 -1.53 8.84 -27.14
CA ASP A 270 -0.14 8.44 -26.88
C ASP A 270 0.43 7.58 -28.03
N TYR A 271 -0.39 6.70 -28.65
CA TYR A 271 0.02 5.98 -29.86
C TYR A 271 0.33 6.92 -31.03
N SER A 272 -0.49 7.95 -31.23
CA SER A 272 -0.32 8.92 -32.32
C SER A 272 0.87 9.84 -32.03
N ASP A 273 1.01 10.33 -30.80
CA ASP A 273 2.11 11.20 -30.38
C ASP A 273 3.45 10.46 -30.48
N MET A 274 3.53 9.21 -30.04
CA MET A 274 4.74 8.40 -30.18
C MET A 274 5.14 8.26 -31.65
N ALA A 275 4.17 8.02 -32.54
CA ALA A 275 4.45 7.88 -33.96
C ALA A 275 4.89 9.21 -34.61
N GLU A 276 4.22 10.31 -34.30
CA GLU A 276 4.56 11.64 -34.82
C GLU A 276 5.97 12.06 -34.36
N ILE A 277 6.29 11.89 -33.06
CA ILE A 277 7.62 12.20 -32.54
C ILE A 277 8.69 11.27 -33.14
N ALA A 278 8.39 9.98 -33.32
CA ALA A 278 9.31 9.04 -33.97
C ALA A 278 9.59 9.43 -35.43
N LEU A 279 8.58 9.88 -36.19
CA LEU A 279 8.76 10.37 -37.56
C LEU A 279 9.65 11.62 -37.61
N VAL A 280 9.42 12.59 -36.72
CA VAL A 280 10.26 13.80 -36.60
C VAL A 280 11.70 13.43 -36.27
N ASN A 281 11.90 12.40 -35.46
CA ASN A 281 13.23 11.91 -35.06
C ASN A 281 13.85 10.92 -36.06
N ALA A 282 13.27 10.76 -37.26
CA ALA A 282 13.73 9.86 -38.31
C ALA A 282 13.78 8.38 -37.91
N PHE A 283 12.78 7.92 -37.13
CA PHE A 283 12.55 6.50 -36.80
C PHE A 283 11.21 6.00 -37.37
N PRO A 284 11.02 6.00 -38.70
CA PRO A 284 9.73 5.69 -39.31
C PRO A 284 9.27 4.25 -39.09
N THR A 285 10.20 3.30 -38.94
CA THR A 285 9.85 1.90 -38.61
C THR A 285 9.25 1.79 -37.21
N GLU A 286 9.77 2.55 -36.24
CA GLU A 286 9.18 2.65 -34.90
C GLU A 286 7.77 3.25 -34.95
N ALA A 287 7.60 4.35 -35.69
CA ALA A 287 6.31 4.98 -35.90
C ALA A 287 5.28 4.02 -36.53
N LYS A 288 5.69 3.26 -37.54
CA LYS A 288 4.84 2.24 -38.18
C LYS A 288 4.42 1.18 -37.17
N LYS A 289 5.36 0.64 -36.38
CA LYS A 289 5.10 -0.43 -35.41
C LYS A 289 4.12 -0.01 -34.33
N VAL A 290 4.27 1.18 -33.76
CA VAL A 290 3.36 1.67 -32.72
C VAL A 290 1.95 1.89 -33.28
N LEU A 291 1.81 2.46 -34.48
CA LEU A 291 0.50 2.63 -35.12
C LEU A 291 -0.13 1.29 -35.45
N ASP A 292 0.61 0.34 -36.05
CA ASP A 292 0.12 -1.00 -36.34
C ASP A 292 -0.42 -1.69 -35.07
N ALA A 293 0.28 -1.55 -33.94
CA ALA A 293 -0.17 -2.11 -32.66
C ALA A 293 -1.47 -1.45 -32.16
N GLY A 294 -1.59 -0.13 -32.24
CA GLY A 294 -2.83 0.58 -31.87
C GLY A 294 -4.03 0.22 -32.76
N PHE A 295 -3.79 0.02 -34.05
CA PHE A 295 -4.82 -0.48 -34.98
C PHE A 295 -5.21 -1.93 -34.67
N ALA A 296 -4.24 -2.81 -34.37
CA ALA A 296 -4.50 -4.20 -34.02
C ALA A 296 -5.32 -4.34 -32.74
N LYS A 297 -5.14 -3.42 -31.78
CA LYS A 297 -5.93 -3.34 -30.54
C LYS A 297 -7.29 -2.66 -30.71
N GLY A 298 -7.61 -2.13 -31.90
CA GLY A 298 -8.86 -1.42 -32.17
C GLY A 298 -9.00 -0.05 -31.49
N VAL A 299 -7.94 0.44 -30.83
CA VAL A 299 -7.92 1.76 -30.17
C VAL A 299 -7.63 2.89 -31.16
N LEU A 300 -7.00 2.57 -32.29
CA LEU A 300 -6.85 3.46 -33.45
C LEU A 300 -7.76 3.02 -34.60
N GLY A 301 -7.96 3.93 -35.56
CA GLY A 301 -8.78 3.66 -36.75
C GLY A 301 -10.29 3.72 -36.52
N THR A 302 -10.74 4.16 -35.35
CA THR A 302 -12.15 4.30 -34.97
C THR A 302 -12.49 5.75 -34.58
N GLY A 303 -13.78 6.07 -34.50
CA GLY A 303 -14.28 7.38 -34.07
C GLY A 303 -13.92 8.55 -35.02
N ALA A 304 -14.05 9.77 -34.50
CA ALA A 304 -13.83 11.01 -35.28
C ALA A 304 -12.40 11.13 -35.84
N ASN A 305 -11.41 10.50 -35.19
CA ASN A 305 -10.01 10.55 -35.59
C ASN A 305 -9.59 9.40 -36.53
N ALA A 306 -10.48 8.49 -36.91
CA ALA A 306 -10.17 7.31 -37.73
C ALA A 306 -9.38 7.65 -39.01
N ALA A 307 -9.83 8.66 -39.76
CA ALA A 307 -9.17 9.11 -40.98
C ALA A 307 -7.77 9.69 -40.70
N LYS A 308 -7.60 10.45 -39.62
CA LYS A 308 -6.30 10.99 -39.19
C LYS A 308 -5.34 9.85 -38.84
N HIS A 309 -5.79 8.89 -38.03
CA HIS A 309 -5.00 7.71 -37.66
C HIS A 309 -4.56 6.92 -38.90
N LYS A 310 -5.46 6.69 -39.86
CA LYS A 310 -5.13 5.96 -41.09
C LYS A 310 -4.09 6.71 -41.93
N LYS A 311 -4.26 8.02 -42.12
CA LYS A 311 -3.30 8.85 -42.86
C LYS A 311 -1.91 8.81 -42.23
N LEU A 312 -1.83 8.93 -40.90
CA LEU A 312 -0.57 8.85 -40.17
C LEU A 312 0.10 7.47 -40.33
N ARG A 313 -0.68 6.39 -40.27
CA ARG A 313 -0.19 5.02 -40.51
C ARG A 313 0.34 4.83 -41.93
N ASP A 314 -0.39 5.32 -42.94
CA ASP A 314 0.04 5.24 -44.34
C ASP A 314 1.34 6.04 -44.58
N GLN A 315 1.48 7.23 -43.97
CA GLN A 315 2.70 8.04 -44.00
C GLN A 315 3.88 7.30 -43.36
N ALA A 316 3.69 6.74 -42.16
CA ALA A 316 4.74 5.99 -41.46
C ALA A 316 5.14 4.73 -42.23
N ALA A 317 4.18 4.02 -42.82
CA ALA A 317 4.44 2.83 -43.63
C ALA A 317 5.27 3.15 -44.88
N LYS A 318 4.93 4.24 -45.59
CA LYS A 318 5.71 4.70 -46.74
C LYS A 318 7.13 5.10 -46.33
N ALA A 319 7.26 5.93 -45.29
CA ALA A 319 8.56 6.37 -44.80
C ALA A 319 9.45 5.21 -44.33
N ALA A 320 8.86 4.20 -43.67
CA ALA A 320 9.60 3.01 -43.23
C ALA A 320 10.08 2.16 -44.42
N ALA A 321 9.25 2.02 -45.47
CA ALA A 321 9.63 1.31 -46.69
C ALA A 321 10.74 2.03 -47.47
N ASP A 322 10.71 3.36 -47.50
CA ASP A 322 11.75 4.16 -48.13
C ASP A 322 13.06 4.14 -47.32
N ASP A 323 12.98 4.23 -45.99
CA ASP A 323 14.14 4.16 -45.09
C ASP A 323 14.82 2.79 -45.17
N ALA A 324 14.06 1.69 -45.13
CA ALA A 324 14.60 0.33 -45.23
C ALA A 324 15.43 0.08 -46.51
N LYS A 325 15.12 0.76 -47.62
CA LYS A 325 15.88 0.66 -48.87
C LYS A 325 17.19 1.46 -48.83
N ASN A 326 17.23 2.55 -48.07
CA ASN A 326 18.28 3.55 -48.15
C ASN A 326 19.23 3.55 -46.94
N ILE A 327 18.80 3.01 -45.80
CA ILE A 327 19.50 3.10 -44.50
C ILE A 327 20.96 2.62 -44.57
N ALA A 328 21.25 1.56 -45.33
CA ALA A 328 22.61 1.02 -45.47
C ALA A 328 23.61 2.01 -46.09
N SER A 329 23.15 2.95 -46.93
CA SER A 329 24.01 3.95 -47.58
C SER A 329 24.60 4.97 -46.60
N GLY A 330 23.96 5.18 -45.44
CA GLY A 330 24.40 6.14 -44.42
C GLY A 330 25.59 5.65 -43.58
N GLU A 331 25.90 4.36 -43.59
CA GLU A 331 26.87 3.75 -42.67
C GLU A 331 28.30 4.27 -42.88
N ALA A 332 28.76 4.30 -44.13
CA ALA A 332 30.10 4.78 -44.46
C ALA A 332 30.32 6.24 -44.03
N SER A 333 29.29 7.09 -44.20
CA SER A 333 29.33 8.49 -43.79
C SER A 333 29.34 8.63 -42.26
N ALA A 334 28.48 7.89 -41.55
CA ALA A 334 28.45 7.88 -40.09
C ALA A 334 29.78 7.40 -39.48
N MET A 335 30.42 6.40 -40.09
CA MET A 335 31.74 5.91 -39.69
C MET A 335 32.84 6.97 -39.85
N LYS A 336 32.73 7.88 -40.83
CA LYS A 336 33.72 8.95 -41.08
C LYS A 336 33.48 10.24 -40.28
N SER A 337 32.32 10.42 -39.65
CA SER A 337 32.04 11.61 -38.82
C SER A 337 33.05 11.82 -37.69
N LYS A 338 33.15 13.04 -37.15
CA LYS A 338 34.06 13.34 -36.03
C LYS A 338 33.53 12.88 -34.67
N ASP A 339 32.21 12.73 -34.55
CA ASP A 339 31.53 12.24 -33.35
C ASP A 339 30.69 10.98 -33.64
N GLY A 340 30.18 10.38 -32.57
CA GLY A 340 29.40 9.15 -32.61
C GLY A 340 27.90 9.29 -32.86
N THR A 341 27.35 10.51 -32.95
CA THR A 341 25.90 10.75 -32.98
C THR A 341 25.23 10.05 -34.16
N GLY A 342 25.86 10.11 -35.34
CA GLY A 342 25.36 9.46 -36.55
C GLY A 342 25.28 7.93 -36.41
N LEU A 343 26.29 7.32 -35.78
CA LEU A 343 26.31 5.87 -35.54
C LEU A 343 25.23 5.44 -34.54
N ILE A 344 24.98 6.24 -33.50
CA ILE A 344 23.92 5.96 -32.51
C ILE A 344 22.54 6.04 -33.16
N ASN A 345 22.28 7.06 -33.99
CA ASN A 345 20.99 7.19 -34.68
C ASN A 345 20.79 6.08 -35.70
N LEU A 346 21.82 5.77 -36.51
CA LEU A 346 21.77 4.69 -37.49
C LEU A 346 21.58 3.32 -36.82
N GLY A 347 22.34 3.06 -35.75
CA GLY A 347 22.21 1.83 -34.98
C GLY A 347 20.83 1.68 -34.37
N TYR A 348 20.26 2.76 -33.84
CA TYR A 348 18.89 2.70 -33.33
C TYR A 348 17.85 2.47 -34.42
N ALA A 349 18.00 3.08 -35.60
CA ALA A 349 17.12 2.79 -36.72
C ALA A 349 17.15 1.28 -37.07
N PHE A 350 18.32 0.64 -37.10
CA PHE A 350 18.44 -0.82 -37.23
C PHE A 350 17.77 -1.60 -36.10
N VAL A 351 17.89 -1.16 -34.84
CA VAL A 351 17.16 -1.75 -33.69
C VAL A 351 15.65 -1.68 -33.93
N THR A 352 15.12 -0.55 -34.41
CA THR A 352 13.68 -0.41 -34.71
C THR A 352 13.23 -1.32 -35.86
N MET A 353 14.16 -1.78 -36.71
CA MET A 353 13.93 -2.77 -37.77
C MET A 353 14.15 -4.22 -37.30
N ASP A 354 14.26 -4.46 -35.99
CA ASP A 354 14.57 -5.76 -35.37
C ASP A 354 15.95 -6.33 -35.76
N GLN A 355 16.82 -5.53 -36.38
CA GLN A 355 18.21 -5.90 -36.66
C GLN A 355 19.09 -5.60 -35.44
N PHE A 356 18.79 -6.29 -34.34
CA PHE A 356 19.33 -5.96 -33.02
C PHE A 356 20.85 -6.01 -32.93
N ASP A 357 21.49 -7.08 -33.43
CA ASP A 357 22.94 -7.23 -33.31
C ASP A 357 23.69 -6.13 -34.06
N LYS A 358 23.29 -5.84 -35.30
CA LYS A 358 23.85 -4.74 -36.10
C LYS A 358 23.60 -3.38 -35.43
N GLY A 359 22.37 -3.16 -34.97
CA GLY A 359 21.98 -1.89 -34.36
C GLY A 359 22.73 -1.60 -33.06
N ILE A 360 22.83 -2.60 -32.18
CA ILE A 360 23.56 -2.51 -30.92
C ILE A 360 25.06 -2.26 -31.17
N ASP A 361 25.69 -2.99 -32.10
CA ASP A 361 27.10 -2.78 -32.46
C ASP A 361 27.37 -1.33 -32.93
N LEU A 362 26.50 -0.78 -33.79
CA LEU A 362 26.62 0.61 -34.24
C LEU A 362 26.43 1.62 -33.09
N ILE A 363 25.48 1.40 -32.18
CA ILE A 363 25.28 2.26 -31.00
C ILE A 363 26.53 2.22 -30.11
N GLN A 364 27.08 1.03 -29.84
CA GLN A 364 28.30 0.87 -29.05
C GLN A 364 29.50 1.58 -29.69
N LYS A 365 29.71 1.41 -31.00
CA LYS A 365 30.75 2.11 -31.77
C LYS A 365 30.58 3.62 -31.69
N GLY A 366 29.35 4.13 -31.80
CA GLY A 366 29.05 5.54 -31.64
C GLY A 366 29.39 6.06 -30.24
N ILE A 367 29.04 5.32 -29.18
CA ILE A 367 29.41 5.69 -27.81
C ILE A 367 30.94 5.70 -27.64
N ALA A 368 31.64 4.66 -28.11
CA ALA A 368 33.09 4.56 -28.02
C ALA A 368 33.82 5.69 -28.79
N LYS A 369 33.24 6.15 -29.89
CA LYS A 369 33.77 7.26 -30.70
C LYS A 369 33.71 8.61 -29.98
N GLY A 370 32.82 8.78 -29.01
CA GLY A 370 32.70 9.99 -28.22
C GLY A 370 32.20 11.21 -29.02
N GLY A 371 32.56 12.41 -28.56
CA GLY A 371 32.08 13.68 -29.15
C GLY A 371 30.59 13.94 -28.94
N LEU A 372 29.94 13.20 -28.03
CA LEU A 372 28.51 13.29 -27.79
C LEU A 372 28.19 14.48 -26.89
N LYS A 373 27.24 15.31 -27.32
CA LYS A 373 26.67 16.36 -26.45
C LYS A 373 25.91 15.79 -25.25
N ARG A 374 25.37 14.57 -25.40
CA ARG A 374 24.52 13.89 -24.41
C ARG A 374 24.89 12.41 -24.31
N PRO A 375 26.01 12.07 -23.64
CA PRO A 375 26.44 10.68 -23.52
C PRO A 375 25.46 9.82 -22.72
N GLU A 376 24.74 10.39 -21.76
CA GLU A 376 23.78 9.66 -20.92
C GLU A 376 22.52 9.26 -21.72
N ASP A 377 22.02 10.12 -22.60
CA ASP A 377 20.93 9.80 -23.54
C ASP A 377 21.34 8.62 -24.46
N ALA A 378 22.61 8.57 -24.88
CA ALA A 378 23.12 7.47 -25.71
C ALA A 378 23.19 6.15 -24.93
N LYS A 379 23.63 6.18 -23.66
CA LYS A 379 23.61 5.00 -22.79
C LYS A 379 22.20 4.51 -22.50
N LEU A 380 21.26 5.42 -22.22
CA LEU A 380 19.84 5.07 -22.05
C LEU A 380 19.32 4.34 -23.29
N ARG A 381 19.64 4.86 -24.48
CA ARG A 381 19.26 4.25 -25.76
C ARG A 381 19.87 2.89 -26.00
N LEU A 382 21.15 2.71 -25.66
CA LEU A 382 21.79 1.39 -25.70
C LEU A 382 21.07 0.41 -24.74
N GLY A 383 20.76 0.86 -23.53
CA GLY A 383 20.08 0.08 -22.50
C GLY A 383 18.72 -0.45 -22.96
N TYR A 384 17.83 0.40 -23.46
CA TYR A 384 16.55 -0.08 -23.97
C TYR A 384 16.67 -0.84 -25.32
N SER A 385 17.75 -0.63 -26.09
CA SER A 385 18.04 -1.45 -27.28
C SER A 385 18.36 -2.89 -26.91
N TYR A 386 19.15 -3.11 -25.86
CA TYR A 386 19.36 -4.43 -25.27
C TYR A 386 18.06 -5.03 -24.73
N ALA A 387 17.24 -4.22 -24.05
CA ALA A 387 15.95 -4.67 -23.53
C ALA A 387 15.02 -5.16 -24.65
N MET A 388 14.95 -4.42 -25.77
CA MET A 388 14.17 -4.82 -26.95
C MET A 388 14.72 -6.08 -27.62
N ALA A 389 16.04 -6.29 -27.59
CA ALA A 389 16.69 -7.50 -28.10
C ALA A 389 16.55 -8.71 -27.15
N GLY A 390 15.87 -8.59 -26.01
CA GLY A 390 15.76 -9.65 -25.01
C GLY A 390 17.03 -9.90 -24.18
N LYS A 391 18.05 -9.05 -24.34
CA LYS A 391 19.35 -9.15 -23.64
C LYS A 391 19.24 -8.45 -22.27
N LYS A 392 18.48 -9.04 -21.35
CA LYS A 392 18.12 -8.45 -20.05
C LYS A 392 19.35 -8.03 -19.23
N ASP A 393 20.34 -8.91 -19.06
CA ASP A 393 21.48 -8.63 -18.19
C ASP A 393 22.35 -7.50 -18.75
N ASP A 394 22.57 -7.48 -20.07
CA ASP A 394 23.28 -6.39 -20.75
C ASP A 394 22.53 -5.06 -20.63
N ALA A 395 21.20 -5.09 -20.76
CA ALA A 395 20.36 -3.92 -20.59
C ALA A 395 20.52 -3.34 -19.18
N ILE A 396 20.37 -4.16 -18.14
CA ILE A 396 20.54 -3.72 -16.74
C ILE A 396 21.93 -3.14 -16.52
N LYS A 397 22.97 -3.87 -16.96
CA LYS A 397 24.37 -3.44 -16.81
C LYS A 397 24.62 -2.06 -17.40
N VAL A 398 24.06 -1.75 -18.58
CA VAL A 398 24.20 -0.42 -19.19
C VAL A 398 23.34 0.62 -18.47
N LEU A 399 22.08 0.31 -18.18
CA LEU A 399 21.13 1.23 -17.56
C LEU A 399 21.58 1.68 -16.16
N GLU A 400 22.25 0.83 -15.39
CA GLU A 400 22.83 1.17 -14.09
C GLU A 400 23.94 2.24 -14.19
N THR A 401 24.57 2.39 -15.35
CA THR A 401 25.59 3.41 -15.60
C THR A 401 25.02 4.77 -15.98
N VAL A 402 23.72 4.85 -16.25
CA VAL A 402 23.04 6.08 -16.67
C VAL A 402 22.80 6.98 -15.47
N LYS A 403 23.28 8.21 -15.54
CA LYS A 403 23.21 9.20 -14.47
C LYS A 403 22.68 10.53 -14.99
N GLY A 404 21.82 11.18 -14.23
CA GLY A 404 21.35 12.53 -14.53
C GLY A 404 20.05 12.87 -13.81
N GLY A 405 19.91 14.15 -13.45
CA GLY A 405 18.76 14.65 -12.68
C GLY A 405 17.60 15.18 -13.53
N ASP A 406 17.77 15.24 -14.86
CA ASP A 406 16.82 15.81 -15.82
C ASP A 406 15.82 14.80 -16.41
N GLY A 407 15.70 13.64 -15.75
CA GLY A 407 14.82 12.54 -16.16
C GLY A 407 15.55 11.31 -16.71
N VAL A 408 16.77 11.46 -17.24
CA VAL A 408 17.50 10.34 -17.87
C VAL A 408 17.80 9.20 -16.90
N GLY A 409 18.19 9.53 -15.66
CA GLY A 409 18.46 8.55 -14.62
C GLY A 409 17.18 7.89 -14.08
N ASP A 410 16.06 8.62 -14.09
CA ASP A 410 14.76 8.08 -13.68
C ASP A 410 14.27 7.06 -14.72
N LEU A 411 14.32 7.40 -16.02
CA LEU A 411 13.99 6.50 -17.11
C LEU A 411 14.82 5.23 -17.10
N ALA A 412 16.13 5.34 -16.85
CA ALA A 412 16.99 4.16 -16.77
C ALA A 412 16.56 3.22 -15.63
N ARG A 413 16.25 3.78 -14.45
CA ARG A 413 15.72 2.98 -13.33
C ARG A 413 14.36 2.36 -13.66
N TYR A 414 13.49 3.04 -14.39
CA TYR A 414 12.16 2.51 -14.74
C TYR A 414 12.25 1.41 -15.80
N TRP A 415 13.17 1.50 -16.75
CA TRP A 415 13.50 0.37 -17.63
C TRP A 415 14.03 -0.84 -16.85
N ILE A 416 14.89 -0.64 -15.84
CA ILE A 416 15.35 -1.73 -14.95
C ILE A 416 14.17 -2.33 -14.18
N MET A 417 13.26 -1.51 -13.64
CA MET A 417 12.05 -2.00 -12.95
C MET A 417 11.20 -2.84 -13.90
N TRP A 418 11.00 -2.37 -15.14
CA TRP A 418 10.27 -3.14 -16.15
C TRP A 418 10.97 -4.47 -16.45
N LEU A 419 12.29 -4.49 -16.64
CA LEU A 419 13.06 -5.72 -16.88
C LEU A 419 13.00 -6.72 -15.72
N ASN A 420 12.85 -6.23 -14.48
CA ASN A 420 12.78 -7.03 -13.25
C ASN A 420 11.36 -7.30 -12.75
N ARG A 421 10.34 -6.89 -13.51
CA ARG A 421 8.95 -7.13 -13.14
C ARG A 421 8.68 -8.64 -12.97
N PRO A 422 7.82 -9.03 -12.01
CA PRO A 422 7.32 -10.40 -11.95
C PRO A 422 6.67 -10.78 -13.29
N ALA A 423 6.82 -12.02 -13.74
CA ALA A 423 6.03 -12.52 -14.86
C ALA A 423 4.55 -12.39 -14.49
N THR A 424 3.79 -11.60 -15.26
CA THR A 424 2.44 -11.14 -14.91
C THR A 424 1.51 -12.30 -14.52
N THR A 425 1.17 -12.42 -13.24
CA THR A 425 -0.13 -12.95 -12.80
C THR A 425 -1.13 -11.80 -12.82
N ALA A 426 -2.27 -11.99 -13.47
CA ALA A 426 -3.31 -10.99 -13.74
C ALA A 426 -3.52 -9.95 -12.61
N ALA A 427 -3.56 -8.68 -13.00
CA ALA A 427 -3.63 -7.51 -12.13
C ALA A 427 -4.82 -7.54 -11.15
N ALA A 428 -4.54 -7.19 -9.88
CA ALA A 428 -5.57 -6.75 -8.95
C ALA A 428 -6.07 -5.35 -9.36
N PRO A 429 -7.40 -5.11 -9.41
CA PRO A 429 -7.93 -3.82 -9.81
C PRO A 429 -7.54 -2.73 -8.80
N ALA A 430 -7.04 -1.59 -9.28
CA ALA A 430 -6.82 -0.41 -8.47
C ALA A 430 -8.18 0.12 -7.97
N ALA A 431 -8.34 0.22 -6.64
CA ALA A 431 -9.53 0.84 -6.07
C ALA A 431 -9.48 2.35 -6.35
N ALA A 432 -10.48 2.85 -7.08
CA ALA A 432 -10.64 4.27 -7.38
C ALA A 432 -10.67 5.09 -6.07
N ALA A 433 -9.76 6.05 -5.96
CA ALA A 433 -9.77 7.02 -4.88
C ALA A 433 -11.03 7.90 -4.99
N LYS A 434 -11.90 7.84 -3.97
CA LYS A 434 -12.88 8.89 -3.67
C LYS A 434 -12.46 9.63 -2.41
#